data_AF-A0A9N8HZC7-F1
#
_entry.id   AF-A0A9N8HZC7-F1
#
_cell.length_a   1.000
_cell.length_b   1.000
_cell.length_c   1.000
_cell.angle_alpha   90.00
_cell.angle_beta   90.00
_cell.angle_gamma   90.00
#
_symmetry.space_group_name_H-M   'P 1'
#
loop_
_entity.id
_entity.type
_entity.pdbx_description
1 polymer ?
#
loop_
_entity_poly.entity_id
_entity_poly.type
_entity_poly.pdbx_seq_one_letter_code
_entity_poly.pdbx_strand_id
1 'polypeptide(L)'
;MSKRPASEYPALPSQLTRQSSSDSSEEEAAPESSVGQPWAKSTTLQPPAEKNDVPRRMDFQPPEPPPASPATFKTAKETLSACKQDQKKALMLCMCLGIMSEDGTRWLGDLTVEPYCKLSTSKLGKLSRTKPMMSAEVTRRAIERNVTKAFPRPKNWRNETLEKHLKVNPIVTQEDITFLRSQENALFHACENMIVESAQQEAAEAKQSAYRWNDSDPRPFYRMYLAAEDDQVKAAMVEDGKCLSKAKLDGRNSEDVPITFFAALTDKWNSDWVARTPVLPNLHGDFEEEIVIGPDDVKQAATTEYITKKWKNDKMLLARLVSRYEGSGHGFGMIDGRPVFGHMTEEALQADDRKDYLWEQFSEKPRHLLLWHLSDQFGILNHVITRMSQATSATGEDVATSTSKTKKQRTKQKQKQKKKAKRKKTSDESSSDSDQDAASKFRSSLAESQQEQAYQSAMENLQTATTRLTNDRLDLMRHKRHNPDDDESELLLAEQVRLQTDIVTRLHARVEALDKKKNKKSS
;
A
#
# COMPACT_ATOMS: atom_id res chain seq x y z
N MET A 1 -52.03 -27.09 -24.33
CA MET A 1 -52.58 -28.09 -23.39
C MET A 1 -51.66 -29.30 -23.35
N SER A 2 -50.79 -29.40 -22.34
CA SER A 2 -50.22 -30.69 -21.91
C SER A 2 -49.69 -30.48 -20.49
N LYS A 3 -50.31 -31.17 -19.54
CA LYS A 3 -50.11 -31.05 -18.09
C LYS A 3 -48.83 -31.81 -17.71
N ARG A 4 -47.89 -31.15 -17.04
CA ARG A 4 -46.80 -31.84 -16.30
C ARG A 4 -47.26 -32.07 -14.84
N PRO A 5 -47.06 -33.26 -14.28
CA PRO A 5 -47.44 -33.56 -12.91
C PRO A 5 -46.40 -33.03 -11.91
N ALA A 6 -46.90 -32.63 -10.74
CA ALA A 6 -46.16 -32.19 -9.57
C ALA A 6 -45.31 -33.34 -9.01
N SER A 7 -44.02 -33.07 -8.74
CA SER A 7 -43.18 -33.98 -7.96
C SER A 7 -43.13 -33.52 -6.51
N GLU A 8 -43.39 -34.49 -5.65
CA GLU A 8 -43.40 -34.46 -4.20
C GLU A 8 -42.04 -34.04 -3.62
N TYR A 9 -42.08 -33.13 -2.64
CA TYR A 9 -40.98 -32.88 -1.72
C TYR A 9 -41.25 -33.65 -0.43
N PRO A 10 -40.32 -34.47 0.08
CA PRO A 10 -40.43 -35.00 1.43
C PRO A 10 -39.95 -33.95 2.44
N ALA A 11 -40.78 -33.73 3.45
CA ALA A 11 -40.52 -32.92 4.62
C ALA A 11 -39.60 -33.63 5.63
N LEU A 12 -39.03 -32.80 6.52
CA LEU A 12 -38.54 -33.03 7.89
C LEU A 12 -37.02 -32.82 8.10
N PRO A 13 -36.54 -32.48 9.32
CA PRO A 13 -37.24 -31.92 10.49
C PRO A 13 -36.59 -30.66 11.09
N SER A 14 -37.44 -29.95 11.83
CA SER A 14 -37.13 -28.89 12.78
C SER A 14 -36.32 -29.37 13.98
N GLN A 15 -35.65 -28.40 14.64
CA GLN A 15 -35.23 -28.34 16.05
C GLN A 15 -33.75 -28.57 16.36
N LEU A 16 -33.07 -27.48 16.73
CA LEU A 16 -32.20 -27.45 17.92
C LEU A 16 -32.04 -26.01 18.41
N THR A 17 -32.99 -25.61 19.27
CA THR A 17 -32.83 -24.57 20.28
C THR A 17 -31.70 -24.96 21.22
N ARG A 18 -30.65 -24.14 21.33
CA ARG A 18 -29.67 -24.26 22.41
C ARG A 18 -29.93 -23.17 23.44
N GLN A 19 -30.23 -23.64 24.64
CA GLN A 19 -30.64 -22.90 25.82
C GLN A 19 -29.54 -21.99 26.34
N SER A 20 -29.99 -20.87 26.87
CA SER A 20 -29.39 -20.04 27.91
C SER A 20 -29.07 -20.84 29.17
N SER A 21 -27.90 -20.59 29.75
CA SER A 21 -27.62 -20.83 31.17
C SER A 21 -27.05 -19.56 31.78
N SER A 22 -27.87 -18.92 32.61
CA SER A 22 -27.54 -17.92 33.60
C SER A 22 -27.41 -18.61 34.96
N ASP A 23 -26.30 -18.40 35.68
CA ASP A 23 -26.15 -18.54 37.14
C ASP A 23 -24.67 -18.25 37.47
N SER A 24 -24.23 -17.53 38.52
CA SER A 24 -24.88 -17.03 39.72
C SER A 24 -24.08 -15.83 40.28
N SER A 25 -24.79 -15.01 41.06
CA SER A 25 -24.36 -13.93 41.94
C SER A 25 -23.66 -14.39 43.22
N GLU A 26 -22.79 -13.53 43.79
CA GLU A 26 -22.46 -13.32 45.22
C GLU A 26 -21.44 -12.15 45.21
N GLU A 27 -21.65 -10.92 45.66
CA GLU A 27 -22.25 -10.31 46.87
C GLU A 27 -21.48 -10.56 48.18
N GLU A 28 -21.28 -9.46 48.92
CA GLU A 28 -20.63 -9.28 50.24
C GLU A 28 -19.10 -9.29 50.32
N ALA A 29 -18.44 -8.53 51.19
CA ALA A 29 -18.74 -7.35 52.00
C ALA A 29 -17.39 -6.87 52.55
N ALA A 30 -17.29 -5.58 52.89
CA ALA A 30 -16.14 -5.04 53.62
C ALA A 30 -16.01 -5.67 55.02
N PRO A 31 -14.83 -5.51 55.66
CA PRO A 31 -14.90 -4.65 56.83
C PRO A 31 -13.74 -3.67 56.99
N GLU A 32 -14.11 -2.57 57.63
CA GLU A 32 -13.30 -1.52 58.24
C GLU A 32 -12.34 -2.07 59.31
N SER A 33 -11.15 -1.48 59.42
CA SER A 33 -10.56 -0.98 60.68
C SER A 33 -9.20 -0.34 60.34
N SER A 34 -9.01 0.96 60.53
CA SER A 34 -8.86 1.75 61.76
C SER A 34 -7.38 1.98 62.13
N VAL A 35 -7.12 3.25 62.50
CA VAL A 35 -6.02 3.74 63.36
C VAL A 35 -4.69 4.08 62.68
N GLY A 36 -4.27 5.34 62.83
CA GLY A 36 -2.85 5.70 62.83
C GLY A 36 -2.44 7.08 62.27
N GLN A 37 -2.96 8.14 62.88
CA GLN A 37 -2.44 9.51 63.12
C GLN A 37 -1.01 9.99 62.66
N PRO A 38 -0.75 11.32 62.73
CA PRO A 38 -0.07 12.10 61.70
C PRO A 38 1.41 12.40 62.00
N TRP A 39 2.15 12.80 60.97
CA TRP A 39 3.42 13.50 61.14
C TRP A 39 3.42 14.82 60.36
N ALA A 40 3.21 15.89 61.10
CA ALA A 40 3.56 17.24 60.68
C ALA A 40 5.06 17.42 60.87
N LYS A 41 5.77 17.86 59.83
CA LYS A 41 7.09 18.48 59.95
C LYS A 41 7.15 19.74 59.09
N SER A 42 6.86 20.86 59.75
CA SER A 42 7.30 22.19 59.33
C SER A 42 8.83 22.20 59.23
N THR A 43 9.37 22.66 58.11
CA THR A 43 10.78 23.07 58.02
C THR A 43 10.79 24.53 57.57
N THR A 44 10.90 25.40 58.56
CA THR A 44 11.24 26.82 58.42
C THR A 44 12.72 26.92 58.09
N LEU A 45 13.06 27.38 56.89
CA LEU A 45 14.43 27.74 56.52
C LEU A 45 14.62 29.25 56.69
N GLN A 46 15.52 29.62 57.60
CA GLN A 46 16.12 30.95 57.69
C GLN A 46 17.09 31.19 56.52
N PRO A 47 17.29 32.46 56.10
CA PRO A 47 18.26 32.80 55.06
C PRO A 47 19.68 32.97 55.64
N PRO A 48 20.74 32.63 54.89
CA PRO A 48 22.10 33.01 55.25
C PRO A 48 22.41 34.45 54.80
N ALA A 49 23.10 35.17 55.68
CA ALA A 49 23.63 36.50 55.46
C ALA A 49 24.90 36.51 54.60
N GLU A 50 25.00 37.58 53.80
CA GLU A 50 26.21 38.34 53.41
C GLU A 50 27.48 37.59 52.95
N LYS A 51 27.84 37.81 51.68
CA LYS A 51 28.94 38.72 51.25
C LYS A 51 29.16 38.54 49.75
N ASN A 52 29.19 39.64 49.00
CA ASN A 52 30.20 39.89 47.96
C ASN A 52 29.95 41.24 47.28
N ASP A 53 30.91 42.14 47.46
CA ASP A 53 31.16 43.32 46.65
C ASP A 53 31.28 42.94 45.17
N VAL A 54 30.40 43.50 44.34
CA VAL A 54 30.53 43.48 42.88
C VAL A 54 30.54 44.94 42.40
N PRO A 55 31.55 45.35 41.61
CA PRO A 55 31.70 46.74 41.19
C PRO A 55 30.52 47.22 40.34
N ARG A 56 30.10 48.47 40.59
CA ARG A 56 29.06 49.21 39.86
C ARG A 56 29.19 49.01 38.35
N ARG A 57 28.30 48.18 37.80
CA ARG A 57 28.04 48.10 36.37
C ARG A 57 27.30 49.37 35.99
N MET A 58 27.91 50.19 35.13
CA MET A 58 27.28 51.35 34.52
C MET A 58 25.93 50.94 33.93
N ASP A 59 24.85 51.60 34.37
CA ASP A 59 23.49 51.42 33.91
C ASP A 59 23.38 51.84 32.43
N PHE A 60 23.72 50.91 31.53
CA PHE A 60 23.19 50.96 30.18
C PHE A 60 21.71 50.62 30.27
N GLN A 61 20.85 51.64 30.33
CA GLN A 61 19.44 51.49 30.00
C GLN A 61 19.38 50.91 28.58
N PRO A 62 18.97 49.64 28.40
CA PRO A 62 18.73 49.14 27.06
C PRO A 62 17.66 50.04 26.44
N PRO A 63 17.83 50.49 25.18
CA PRO A 63 16.82 51.32 24.53
C PRO A 63 15.47 50.63 24.65
N GLU A 64 14.47 51.36 25.16
CA GLU A 64 13.12 50.83 25.32
C GLU A 64 12.72 50.16 24.00
N PRO A 65 12.29 48.88 24.04
CA PRO A 65 11.89 48.20 22.82
C PRO A 65 10.78 49.03 22.18
N PRO A 66 10.85 49.30 20.86
CA PRO A 66 9.84 50.09 20.18
C PRO A 66 8.46 49.52 20.52
N PRO A 67 7.46 50.37 20.81
CA PRO A 67 6.14 49.92 21.19
C PRO A 67 5.66 48.92 20.13
N ALA A 68 5.42 47.67 20.56
CA ALA A 68 4.99 46.61 19.65
C ALA A 68 3.78 47.12 18.88
N SER A 69 3.90 47.24 17.55
CA SER A 69 2.82 47.76 16.73
C SER A 69 1.54 47.01 17.08
N PRO A 70 0.42 47.72 17.34
CA PRO A 70 -0.81 47.08 17.79
C PRO A 70 -1.18 45.99 16.79
N ALA A 71 -1.37 44.77 17.28
CA ALA A 71 -1.70 43.62 16.46
C ALA A 71 -2.96 43.95 15.65
N THR A 72 -2.78 44.16 14.35
CA THR A 72 -3.86 44.54 13.45
C THR A 72 -4.81 43.35 13.31
N PHE A 73 -6.10 43.60 13.51
CA PHE A 73 -7.14 42.61 13.29
C PHE A 73 -7.07 42.09 11.85
N LYS A 74 -7.12 40.77 11.68
CA LYS A 74 -7.18 40.10 10.38
C LYS A 74 -8.50 39.37 10.24
N THR A 75 -9.14 39.55 9.09
CA THR A 75 -10.39 38.85 8.75
C THR A 75 -10.16 37.34 8.63
N ALA A 76 -11.24 36.54 8.70
CA ALA A 76 -11.13 35.09 8.49
C ALA A 76 -10.57 34.78 7.08
N LYS A 77 -10.98 35.56 6.07
CA LYS A 77 -10.49 35.43 4.69
C LYS A 77 -8.98 35.67 4.59
N GLU A 78 -8.47 36.73 5.19
CA GLU A 78 -7.03 37.04 5.21
C GLU A 78 -6.25 35.95 5.95
N THR A 79 -6.75 35.51 7.10
CA THR A 79 -6.09 34.50 7.92
C THR A 79 -6.00 33.15 7.18
N LEU A 80 -7.08 32.74 6.49
CA LEU A 80 -7.06 31.54 5.64
C LEU A 80 -6.17 31.68 4.41
N SER A 81 -5.99 32.89 3.88
CA SER A 81 -5.14 33.14 2.71
C SER A 81 -3.64 33.04 3.04
N ALA A 82 -3.26 33.41 4.26
CA ALA A 82 -1.88 33.32 4.76
C ALA A 82 -1.51 31.90 5.24
N CYS A 83 -2.50 31.02 5.42
CA CYS A 83 -2.30 29.66 5.90
C CYS A 83 -1.76 28.73 4.80
N LYS A 84 -0.89 27.78 5.17
CA LYS A 84 -0.41 26.74 4.26
C LYS A 84 -1.58 25.89 3.76
N GLN A 85 -1.49 25.46 2.50
CA GLN A 85 -2.61 24.82 1.80
C GLN A 85 -3.06 23.49 2.44
N ASP A 86 -2.14 22.76 3.08
CA ASP A 86 -2.39 21.53 3.81
C ASP A 86 -3.15 21.73 5.14
N GLN A 87 -2.95 22.87 5.79
CA GLN A 87 -3.59 23.22 7.07
C GLN A 87 -4.86 24.07 6.91
N LYS A 88 -5.07 24.64 5.72
CA LYS A 88 -6.15 25.59 5.45
C LYS A 88 -7.54 25.06 5.81
N LYS A 89 -7.84 23.78 5.51
CA LYS A 89 -9.14 23.16 5.82
C LYS A 89 -9.37 22.99 7.32
N ALA A 90 -8.38 22.47 8.04
CA ALA A 90 -8.46 22.33 9.49
C ALA A 90 -8.57 23.70 10.19
N LEU A 91 -7.91 24.73 9.64
CA LEU A 91 -8.00 26.10 10.18
C LEU A 91 -9.39 26.69 9.95
N MET A 92 -9.95 26.49 8.75
CA MET A 92 -11.30 26.91 8.42
C MET A 92 -12.33 26.25 9.36
N LEU A 93 -12.23 24.94 9.59
CA LEU A 93 -13.13 24.23 10.51
C LEU A 93 -12.91 24.67 11.98
N CYS A 94 -11.70 25.07 12.35
CA CYS A 94 -11.44 25.69 13.65
C CYS A 94 -12.15 27.06 13.80
N MET A 95 -12.10 27.90 12.75
CA MET A 95 -12.77 29.20 12.73
C MET A 95 -14.31 29.07 12.74
N CYS A 96 -14.84 27.96 12.21
CA CYS A 96 -16.27 27.67 12.20
C CYS A 96 -16.86 27.34 13.58
N LEU A 97 -16.03 27.07 14.60
CA LEU A 97 -16.51 26.67 15.92
C LEU A 97 -17.42 27.73 16.55
N GLY A 98 -18.63 27.30 16.93
CA GLY A 98 -19.67 28.14 17.51
C GLY A 98 -20.58 28.81 16.47
N ILE A 99 -20.39 28.58 15.18
CA ILE A 99 -21.25 29.11 14.11
C ILE A 99 -22.24 28.01 13.71
N MET A 100 -23.52 28.36 13.56
CA MET A 100 -24.54 27.46 13.02
C MET A 100 -24.66 27.59 11.50
N SER A 101 -25.09 26.52 10.84
CA SER A 101 -25.49 26.54 9.43
C SER A 101 -26.59 27.57 9.17
N GLU A 102 -26.81 27.93 7.90
CA GLU A 102 -27.88 28.85 7.52
C GLU A 102 -29.26 28.34 7.94
N ASP A 103 -29.46 27.02 7.85
CA ASP A 103 -30.72 26.36 8.25
C ASP A 103 -30.84 26.14 9.76
N GLY A 104 -29.80 26.45 10.54
CA GLY A 104 -29.79 26.20 11.99
C GLY A 104 -29.76 24.72 12.40
N THR A 105 -29.54 23.81 11.45
CA THR A 105 -29.60 22.36 11.68
C THR A 105 -28.34 21.76 12.28
N ARG A 106 -27.16 22.37 12.03
CA ARG A 106 -25.87 21.84 12.48
C ARG A 106 -24.91 22.94 12.90
N TRP A 107 -23.97 22.57 13.77
CA TRP A 107 -22.80 23.39 14.09
C TRP A 107 -21.73 23.19 13.02
N LEU A 108 -21.24 24.30 12.45
CA LEU A 108 -20.16 24.26 11.48
C LEU A 108 -18.87 23.80 12.15
N GLY A 109 -18.07 23.01 11.43
CA GLY A 109 -16.80 22.49 11.95
C GLY A 109 -16.95 21.31 12.93
N ASP A 110 -18.16 20.78 13.12
CA ASP A 110 -18.37 19.55 13.90
C ASP A 110 -18.04 18.31 13.06
N LEU A 111 -16.92 17.67 13.41
CA LEU A 111 -16.41 16.48 12.72
C LEU A 111 -17.18 15.20 13.08
N THR A 112 -18.07 15.25 14.07
CA THR A 112 -18.88 14.10 14.51
C THR A 112 -20.13 13.91 13.66
N VAL A 113 -20.50 14.92 12.85
CA VAL A 113 -21.68 14.91 12.00
C VAL A 113 -21.35 14.40 10.60
N GLU A 114 -22.34 13.83 9.91
CA GLU A 114 -22.20 13.47 8.49
C GLU A 114 -21.98 14.71 7.62
N PRO A 115 -21.10 14.66 6.61
CA PRO A 115 -20.38 13.49 6.10
C PRO A 115 -19.05 13.20 6.81
N TYR A 116 -18.59 14.06 7.72
CA TYR A 116 -17.24 13.98 8.28
C TYR A 116 -16.97 12.70 9.06
N CYS A 117 -17.94 12.21 9.84
CA CYS A 117 -17.79 10.99 10.62
C CYS A 117 -17.62 9.71 9.78
N LYS A 118 -18.07 9.72 8.52
CA LYS A 118 -17.91 8.62 7.55
C LYS A 118 -16.57 8.64 6.82
N LEU A 119 -15.74 9.67 7.02
CA LEU A 119 -14.42 9.75 6.39
C LEU A 119 -13.44 8.79 7.06
N SER A 120 -12.51 8.24 6.26
CA SER A 120 -11.42 7.42 6.79
C SER A 120 -10.57 8.21 7.80
N THR A 121 -10.02 7.53 8.81
CA THR A 121 -9.17 8.12 9.85
C THR A 121 -8.04 9.00 9.30
N SER A 122 -7.43 8.60 8.18
CA SER A 122 -6.39 9.36 7.48
C SER A 122 -6.87 10.67 6.85
N LYS A 123 -8.12 10.72 6.36
CA LYS A 123 -8.74 11.92 5.79
C LYS A 123 -9.24 12.82 6.93
N LEU A 124 -9.90 12.23 7.93
CA LEU A 124 -10.36 12.92 9.13
C LEU A 124 -9.20 13.58 9.88
N GLY A 125 -8.04 12.90 9.99
CA GLY A 125 -6.84 13.45 10.60
C GLY A 125 -6.32 14.74 9.95
N LYS A 126 -6.58 14.95 8.65
CA LYS A 126 -6.23 16.19 7.92
C LYS A 126 -7.22 17.34 8.15
N LEU A 127 -8.43 17.02 8.59
CA LEU A 127 -9.45 17.99 8.98
C LEU A 127 -9.41 18.28 10.48
N SER A 128 -8.78 17.40 11.26
CA SER A 128 -8.67 17.52 12.71
C SER A 128 -7.93 18.79 13.11
N ARG A 129 -8.51 19.48 14.08
CA ARG A 129 -8.04 20.77 14.59
C ARG A 129 -6.88 20.52 15.54
N THR A 130 -5.75 21.18 15.32
CA THR A 130 -4.59 21.04 16.22
C THR A 130 -4.66 22.07 17.36
N LYS A 131 -4.04 21.75 18.51
CA LYS A 131 -3.97 22.68 19.66
C LYS A 131 -3.42 24.06 19.27
N PRO A 132 -2.30 24.19 18.53
CA PRO A 132 -1.78 25.50 18.14
C PRO A 132 -2.76 26.34 17.34
N MET A 133 -3.54 25.69 16.45
CA MET A 133 -4.53 26.38 15.62
C MET A 133 -5.69 26.91 16.46
N MET A 134 -6.21 26.10 17.38
CA MET A 134 -7.28 26.54 18.30
C MET A 134 -6.79 27.64 19.25
N SER A 135 -5.58 27.54 19.78
CA SER A 135 -4.99 28.59 20.63
C SER A 135 -4.77 29.91 19.88
N ALA A 136 -4.35 29.85 18.61
CA ALA A 136 -4.22 31.03 17.76
C ALA A 136 -5.59 31.66 17.48
N GLU A 137 -6.62 30.85 17.20
CA GLU A 137 -7.97 31.35 16.94
C GLU A 137 -8.61 31.98 18.19
N VAL A 138 -8.40 31.41 19.39
CA VAL A 138 -8.84 32.04 20.65
C VAL A 138 -8.23 33.42 20.83
N THR A 139 -6.91 33.54 20.59
CA THR A 139 -6.19 34.81 20.64
C THR A 139 -6.73 35.79 19.59
N ARG A 140 -6.99 35.34 18.36
CA ARG A 140 -7.53 36.16 17.27
C ARG A 140 -8.89 36.74 17.62
N ARG A 141 -9.84 35.92 18.10
CA ARG A 141 -11.18 36.37 18.51
C ARG A 141 -11.16 37.31 19.71
N ALA A 142 -10.18 37.18 20.62
CA ALA A 142 -10.03 38.10 21.74
C ALA A 142 -9.53 39.49 21.30
N ILE A 143 -8.62 39.54 20.31
CA ILE A 143 -8.16 40.79 19.69
C ILE A 143 -9.32 41.46 18.94
N GLU A 144 -10.08 40.70 18.15
CA GLU A 144 -11.26 41.19 17.41
C GLU A 144 -12.26 41.92 18.31
N ARG A 145 -12.46 41.42 19.53
CA ARG A 145 -13.40 42.00 20.51
C ARG A 145 -12.78 43.05 21.43
N ASN A 146 -11.52 43.42 21.21
CA ASN A 146 -10.80 44.38 22.06
C ASN A 146 -10.84 44.01 23.56
N VAL A 147 -10.69 42.71 23.89
CA VAL A 147 -10.71 42.25 25.30
C VAL A 147 -9.41 42.67 26.00
N THR A 148 -9.43 43.80 26.71
CA THR A 148 -8.25 44.35 27.39
C THR A 148 -8.07 43.85 28.82
N LYS A 149 -9.16 43.62 29.56
CA LYS A 149 -9.11 43.33 31.01
C LYS A 149 -8.78 41.88 31.37
N ALA A 150 -9.15 40.91 30.53
CA ALA A 150 -8.95 39.49 30.81
C ALA A 150 -8.57 38.73 29.53
N PHE A 151 -7.45 39.11 28.93
CA PHE A 151 -6.99 38.48 27.70
C PHE A 151 -6.71 36.99 27.91
N PRO A 152 -7.32 36.08 27.12
CA PRO A 152 -7.16 34.65 27.32
C PRO A 152 -5.70 34.23 27.08
N ARG A 153 -5.20 33.30 27.92
CA ARG A 153 -3.83 32.76 27.83
C ARG A 153 -3.87 31.27 27.48
N PRO A 154 -4.16 30.88 26.22
CA PRO A 154 -4.50 29.52 25.84
C PRO A 154 -3.34 28.51 25.85
N LYS A 155 -2.09 28.95 26.06
CA LYS A 155 -0.87 28.11 25.96
C LYS A 155 -0.99 26.78 26.71
N ASN A 156 -1.58 26.82 27.91
CA ASN A 156 -1.70 25.67 28.80
C ASN A 156 -3.10 25.04 28.83
N TRP A 157 -4.02 25.50 27.98
CA TRP A 157 -5.38 24.94 27.95
C TRP A 157 -5.37 23.56 27.28
N ARG A 158 -6.28 22.69 27.73
CA ARG A 158 -6.56 21.40 27.07
C ARG A 158 -7.42 21.63 25.82
N ASN A 159 -7.42 20.68 24.88
CA ASN A 159 -8.18 20.80 23.62
C ASN A 159 -9.68 21.01 23.87
N GLU A 160 -10.26 20.28 24.82
CA GLU A 160 -11.67 20.41 25.22
C GLU A 160 -11.99 21.82 25.73
N THR A 161 -11.10 22.40 26.54
CA THR A 161 -11.25 23.77 27.05
C THR A 161 -11.21 24.79 25.93
N LEU A 162 -10.29 24.61 24.96
CA LEU A 162 -10.18 25.47 23.78
C LEU A 162 -11.44 25.38 22.92
N GLU A 163 -11.91 24.17 22.64
CA GLU A 163 -13.11 23.95 21.83
C GLU A 163 -14.36 24.52 22.51
N LYS A 164 -14.55 24.26 23.81
CA LYS A 164 -15.65 24.84 24.60
C LYS A 164 -15.61 26.36 24.58
N HIS A 165 -14.42 26.95 24.77
CA HIS A 165 -14.26 28.40 24.72
C HIS A 165 -14.63 28.96 23.34
N LEU A 166 -14.15 28.36 22.25
CA LEU A 166 -14.47 28.78 20.88
C LEU A 166 -15.96 28.63 20.56
N LYS A 167 -16.63 27.58 21.05
CA LYS A 167 -18.09 27.42 20.88
C LYS A 167 -18.89 28.52 21.60
N VAL A 168 -18.51 28.87 22.83
CA VAL A 168 -19.16 29.94 23.61
C VAL A 168 -18.86 31.33 23.06
N ASN A 169 -17.75 31.47 22.34
CA ASN A 169 -17.26 32.75 21.82
C ASN A 169 -17.21 32.74 20.28
N PRO A 170 -18.33 32.60 19.55
CA PRO A 170 -18.34 32.53 18.09
C PRO A 170 -17.88 33.84 17.42
N ILE A 171 -17.44 33.75 16.16
CA ILE A 171 -17.19 34.95 15.34
C ILE A 171 -18.52 35.69 15.17
N VAL A 172 -18.51 37.01 15.36
CA VAL A 172 -19.72 37.86 15.32
C VAL A 172 -19.80 38.65 14.02
N THR A 173 -18.65 38.87 13.36
CA THR A 173 -18.56 39.63 12.11
C THR A 173 -19.30 38.91 10.97
N GLN A 174 -20.37 39.54 10.46
CA GLN A 174 -21.28 38.93 9.48
C GLN A 174 -20.57 38.55 8.16
N GLU A 175 -19.61 39.34 7.71
CA GLU A 175 -18.80 39.05 6.52
C GLU A 175 -17.99 37.75 6.68
N ASP A 176 -17.38 37.55 7.85
CA ASP A 176 -16.64 36.33 8.15
C ASP A 176 -17.58 35.12 8.31
N ILE A 177 -18.75 35.30 8.93
CA ILE A 177 -19.76 34.23 9.07
C ILE A 177 -20.25 33.76 7.70
N THR A 178 -20.63 34.68 6.81
CA THR A 178 -21.10 34.34 5.45
C THR A 178 -20.02 33.67 4.62
N PHE A 179 -18.79 34.16 4.70
CA PHE A 179 -17.64 33.53 4.05
C PHE A 179 -17.37 32.12 4.58
N LEU A 180 -17.33 31.93 5.91
CA LEU A 180 -17.06 30.63 6.53
C LEU A 180 -18.17 29.63 6.24
N ARG A 181 -19.45 30.04 6.25
CA ARG A 181 -20.59 29.22 5.81
C ARG A 181 -20.42 28.73 4.39
N SER A 182 -20.09 29.63 3.46
CA SER A 182 -19.85 29.26 2.06
C SER A 182 -18.70 28.26 1.91
N GLN A 183 -17.57 28.49 2.58
CA GLN A 183 -16.40 27.60 2.51
C GLN A 183 -16.63 26.24 3.19
N GLU A 184 -17.30 26.22 4.34
CA GLU A 184 -17.65 24.97 5.04
C GLU A 184 -18.63 24.17 4.20
N ASN A 185 -19.67 24.80 3.65
CA ASN A 185 -20.68 24.10 2.84
C ASN A 185 -20.06 23.50 1.56
N ALA A 186 -19.13 24.22 0.92
CA ALA A 186 -18.38 23.68 -0.21
C ALA A 186 -17.51 22.47 0.18
N LEU A 187 -16.89 22.49 1.37
CA LEU A 187 -16.13 21.35 1.88
C LEU A 187 -17.05 20.17 2.24
N PHE A 188 -18.19 20.45 2.86
CA PHE A 188 -19.21 19.49 3.26
C PHE A 188 -19.67 18.66 2.06
N HIS A 189 -20.16 19.31 1.00
CA HIS A 189 -20.58 18.61 -0.22
C HIS A 189 -19.44 17.91 -0.95
N ALA A 190 -18.22 18.45 -0.91
CA ALA A 190 -17.07 17.75 -1.48
C ALA A 190 -16.76 16.44 -0.74
N CYS A 191 -16.93 16.41 0.59
CA CYS A 191 -16.80 15.21 1.40
C CYS A 191 -17.92 14.20 1.14
N GLU A 192 -19.16 14.67 1.03
CA GLU A 192 -20.34 13.86 0.67
C GLU A 192 -20.17 13.18 -0.69
N ASN A 193 -19.83 13.94 -1.73
CA ASN A 193 -19.58 13.41 -3.07
C ASN A 193 -18.45 12.37 -3.07
N MET A 194 -17.38 12.61 -2.31
CA MET A 194 -16.29 11.65 -2.18
C MET A 194 -16.73 10.31 -1.57
N ILE A 195 -17.67 10.33 -0.61
CA ILE A 195 -18.19 9.12 0.01
C ILE A 195 -19.09 8.37 -0.98
N VAL A 196 -19.99 9.09 -1.66
CA VAL A 196 -20.87 8.52 -2.68
C VAL A 196 -20.07 7.90 -3.81
N GLU A 197 -19.06 8.60 -4.33
CA GLU A 197 -18.17 8.08 -5.38
C GLU A 197 -17.39 6.84 -4.92
N SER A 198 -16.89 6.83 -3.68
CA SER A 198 -16.20 5.65 -3.13
C SER A 198 -17.14 4.45 -3.03
N ALA A 199 -18.36 4.65 -2.53
CA ALA A 199 -19.35 3.58 -2.42
C ALA A 199 -19.80 3.06 -3.80
N GLN A 200 -19.99 3.95 -4.77
CA GLN A 200 -20.30 3.56 -6.15
C GLN A 200 -19.15 2.78 -6.79
N GLN A 201 -17.90 3.21 -6.56
CA GLN A 201 -16.73 2.51 -7.06
C GLN A 201 -16.59 1.14 -6.40
N GLU A 202 -16.80 1.02 -5.09
CA GLU A 202 -16.79 -0.26 -4.38
C GLU A 202 -17.90 -1.20 -4.87
N ALA A 203 -19.11 -0.69 -5.09
CA ALA A 203 -20.20 -1.47 -5.66
C ALA A 203 -19.90 -1.92 -7.11
N ALA A 204 -19.29 -1.06 -7.92
CA ALA A 204 -18.85 -1.41 -9.27
C ALA A 204 -17.71 -2.43 -9.25
N GLU A 205 -16.74 -2.28 -8.36
CA GLU A 205 -15.63 -3.22 -8.16
C GLU A 205 -16.13 -4.56 -7.60
N ALA A 206 -17.11 -4.57 -6.70
CA ALA A 206 -17.76 -5.78 -6.19
C ALA A 206 -18.54 -6.51 -7.29
N LYS A 207 -19.29 -5.76 -8.11
CA LYS A 207 -19.93 -6.29 -9.31
C LYS A 207 -18.94 -6.79 -10.35
N GLN A 208 -17.70 -6.28 -10.40
CA GLN A 208 -16.66 -6.83 -11.25
C GLN A 208 -15.96 -8.03 -10.59
N SER A 209 -15.78 -8.03 -9.27
CA SER A 209 -15.03 -9.06 -8.55
C SER A 209 -15.82 -10.35 -8.37
N ALA A 210 -17.15 -10.28 -8.26
CA ALA A 210 -18.03 -11.45 -8.26
C ALA A 210 -17.90 -12.31 -9.54
N TYR A 211 -17.34 -11.74 -10.61
CA TYR A 211 -17.13 -12.39 -11.91
C TYR A 211 -15.64 -12.52 -12.28
N ARG A 212 -14.72 -12.13 -11.39
CA ARG A 212 -13.29 -12.36 -11.63
C ARG A 212 -12.96 -13.82 -11.38
N TRP A 213 -12.06 -14.38 -12.20
CA TRP A 213 -11.41 -15.64 -11.92
C TRP A 213 -10.76 -15.53 -10.54
N ASN A 214 -11.44 -16.13 -9.58
CA ASN A 214 -11.05 -16.14 -8.20
C ASN A 214 -10.22 -17.39 -7.96
N ASP A 215 -9.52 -17.34 -6.87
CA ASP A 215 -8.52 -18.32 -6.55
C ASP A 215 -9.13 -19.58 -5.91
N SER A 216 -10.42 -19.53 -5.58
CA SER A 216 -11.23 -20.63 -5.07
C SER A 216 -11.76 -21.57 -6.16
N ASP A 217 -11.98 -21.07 -7.38
CA ASP A 217 -12.38 -21.91 -8.52
C ASP A 217 -11.23 -21.99 -9.53
N PRO A 218 -10.52 -23.14 -9.62
CA PRO A 218 -9.40 -23.28 -10.51
C PRO A 218 -9.81 -23.57 -11.97
N ARG A 219 -11.08 -23.90 -12.24
CA ARG A 219 -11.56 -24.32 -13.57
C ARG A 219 -11.30 -23.31 -14.69
N PRO A 220 -11.48 -21.98 -14.51
CA PRO A 220 -11.13 -21.01 -15.54
C PRO A 220 -9.65 -21.04 -15.95
N PHE A 221 -8.77 -21.35 -14.99
CA PHE A 221 -7.33 -21.46 -15.23
C PHE A 221 -6.99 -22.77 -15.95
N TYR A 222 -7.57 -23.90 -15.54
CA TYR A 222 -7.42 -25.16 -16.24
C TYR A 222 -7.83 -25.05 -17.71
N ARG A 223 -9.00 -24.44 -17.96
CA ARG A 223 -9.48 -24.16 -19.32
C ARG A 223 -8.50 -23.30 -20.12
N MET A 224 -7.87 -22.30 -19.49
CA MET A 224 -6.83 -21.47 -20.12
C MET A 224 -5.59 -22.28 -20.47
N TYR A 225 -5.12 -23.17 -19.60
CA TYR A 225 -3.93 -23.99 -19.87
C TYR A 225 -4.18 -25.02 -20.96
N LEU A 226 -5.33 -25.69 -20.91
CA LEU A 226 -5.74 -26.66 -21.93
C LEU A 226 -6.05 -25.97 -23.28
N ALA A 227 -6.56 -24.74 -23.28
CA ALA A 227 -6.72 -23.98 -24.53
C ALA A 227 -5.36 -23.68 -25.20
N ALA A 228 -4.28 -23.55 -24.40
CA ALA A 228 -2.94 -23.36 -24.94
C ALA A 228 -2.34 -24.64 -25.57
N GLU A 229 -2.97 -25.80 -25.35
CA GLU A 229 -2.61 -27.05 -26.02
C GLU A 229 -3.07 -27.09 -27.48
N ASP A 230 -4.08 -26.31 -27.85
CA ASP A 230 -4.62 -26.31 -29.20
C ASP A 230 -3.55 -25.97 -30.26
N ASP A 231 -3.51 -26.74 -31.35
CA ASP A 231 -2.49 -26.61 -32.38
C ASP A 231 -2.47 -25.22 -33.04
N GLN A 232 -3.62 -24.56 -33.16
CA GLN A 232 -3.68 -23.20 -33.70
C GLN A 232 -3.06 -22.19 -32.73
N VAL A 233 -3.29 -22.39 -31.43
CA VAL A 233 -2.72 -21.54 -30.37
C VAL A 233 -1.20 -21.77 -30.27
N LYS A 234 -0.74 -23.02 -30.36
CA LYS A 234 0.68 -23.37 -30.43
C LYS A 234 1.35 -22.77 -31.66
N ALA A 235 0.72 -22.86 -32.84
CA ALA A 235 1.23 -22.25 -34.07
C ALA A 235 1.38 -20.73 -33.92
N ALA A 236 0.38 -20.06 -33.34
CA ALA A 236 0.44 -18.63 -33.03
C ALA A 236 1.56 -18.30 -32.02
N MET A 237 1.81 -19.17 -31.04
CA MET A 237 2.91 -19.02 -30.07
C MET A 237 4.29 -19.07 -30.72
N VAL A 238 4.50 -20.02 -31.64
CA VAL A 238 5.75 -20.15 -32.38
C VAL A 238 5.96 -18.94 -33.30
N GLU A 239 4.91 -18.45 -33.94
CA GLU A 239 4.98 -17.28 -34.83
C GLU A 239 5.22 -15.97 -34.07
N ASP A 240 4.63 -15.79 -32.87
CA ASP A 240 4.84 -14.63 -31.99
C ASP A 240 6.32 -14.42 -31.62
N GLY A 241 7.12 -15.50 -31.64
CA GLY A 241 8.56 -15.45 -31.39
C GLY A 241 9.41 -15.03 -32.59
N LYS A 242 8.86 -14.99 -33.81
CA LYS A 242 9.64 -14.68 -35.02
C LYS A 242 9.77 -13.16 -35.18
N CYS A 243 10.98 -12.70 -35.50
CA CYS A 243 11.20 -11.30 -35.83
C CYS A 243 10.34 -10.90 -37.04
N LEU A 244 9.43 -9.94 -36.85
CA LEU A 244 8.64 -9.39 -37.94
C LEU A 244 9.56 -8.70 -38.94
N SER A 245 9.35 -8.97 -40.24
CA SER A 245 10.03 -8.22 -41.29
C SER A 245 9.62 -6.75 -41.24
N LYS A 246 10.49 -5.86 -41.73
CA LYS A 246 10.22 -4.41 -41.78
C LYS A 246 8.88 -4.08 -42.46
N ALA A 247 8.56 -4.77 -43.56
CA ALA A 247 7.29 -4.61 -44.26
C ALA A 247 6.07 -4.96 -43.39
N LYS A 248 6.16 -6.03 -42.58
CA LYS A 248 5.11 -6.41 -41.62
C LYS A 248 5.00 -5.42 -40.45
N LEU A 249 6.10 -4.78 -40.05
CA LEU A 249 6.09 -3.72 -39.03
C LEU A 249 5.46 -2.41 -39.54
N ASP A 250 5.68 -2.09 -40.81
CA ASP A 250 5.12 -0.89 -41.47
C ASP A 250 3.62 -1.08 -41.79
N GLY A 251 3.17 -2.31 -42.03
CA GLY A 251 1.76 -2.69 -42.24
C GLY A 251 0.88 -2.76 -40.98
N ARG A 252 1.10 -1.89 -39.98
CA ARG A 252 0.51 -1.97 -38.63
C ARG A 252 -1.02 -1.96 -38.52
N ASN A 253 -1.73 -1.68 -39.62
CA ASN A 253 -3.19 -1.74 -39.74
C ASN A 253 -3.68 -2.61 -40.91
N SER A 254 -2.82 -3.47 -41.46
CA SER A 254 -3.23 -4.41 -42.52
C SER A 254 -3.97 -5.61 -41.92
N GLU A 255 -4.85 -6.22 -42.70
CA GLU A 255 -5.53 -7.48 -42.34
C GLU A 255 -4.55 -8.67 -42.22
N ASP A 256 -3.31 -8.48 -42.67
CA ASP A 256 -2.24 -9.48 -42.66
C ASP A 256 -1.49 -9.60 -41.32
N VAL A 257 -1.94 -8.91 -40.26
CA VAL A 257 -1.31 -9.03 -38.93
C VAL A 257 -1.53 -10.46 -38.41
N PRO A 258 -0.46 -11.23 -38.16
CA PRO A 258 -0.60 -12.58 -37.66
C PRO A 258 -1.33 -12.56 -36.31
N ILE A 259 -2.24 -13.51 -36.12
CA ILE A 259 -2.98 -13.66 -34.87
C ILE A 259 -1.97 -13.89 -33.75
N THR A 260 -1.97 -13.01 -32.76
CA THR A 260 -1.08 -13.13 -31.60
C THR A 260 -1.45 -14.36 -30.77
N PHE A 261 -0.47 -14.96 -30.08
CA PHE A 261 -0.69 -16.08 -29.16
C PHE A 261 -1.89 -15.86 -28.22
N PHE A 262 -1.95 -14.69 -27.57
CA PHE A 262 -3.01 -14.39 -26.62
C PHE A 262 -4.36 -14.17 -27.30
N ALA A 263 -4.41 -13.68 -28.54
CA ALA A 263 -5.66 -13.58 -29.30
C ALA A 263 -6.20 -14.97 -29.63
N ALA A 264 -5.38 -15.84 -30.22
CA ALA A 264 -5.77 -17.23 -30.51
C ALA A 264 -6.19 -17.99 -29.25
N LEU A 265 -5.45 -17.82 -28.14
CA LEU A 265 -5.78 -18.41 -26.85
C LEU A 265 -7.13 -17.91 -26.32
N THR A 266 -7.43 -16.63 -26.50
CA THR A 266 -8.69 -16.01 -26.06
C THR A 266 -9.87 -16.55 -26.87
N ASP A 267 -9.70 -16.62 -28.19
CA ASP A 267 -10.73 -17.14 -29.09
C ASP A 267 -11.04 -18.60 -28.76
N LYS A 268 -10.01 -19.42 -28.54
CA LYS A 268 -10.19 -20.82 -28.11
C LYS A 268 -10.87 -20.92 -26.75
N TRP A 269 -10.44 -20.11 -25.77
CA TRP A 269 -11.02 -20.12 -24.42
C TRP A 269 -12.52 -19.76 -24.42
N ASN A 270 -12.91 -18.80 -25.25
CA ASN A 270 -14.31 -18.34 -25.40
C ASN A 270 -15.17 -19.22 -26.31
N SER A 271 -14.58 -20.18 -27.03
CA SER A 271 -15.32 -21.09 -27.91
C SER A 271 -16.19 -22.08 -27.13
N ASP A 272 -17.13 -22.74 -27.82
CA ASP A 272 -18.00 -23.78 -27.25
C ASP A 272 -17.27 -25.10 -26.94
N TRP A 273 -15.94 -25.12 -27.10
CA TRP A 273 -15.12 -26.30 -26.81
C TRP A 273 -15.21 -26.71 -25.33
N VAL A 274 -15.19 -28.02 -25.09
CA VAL A 274 -15.18 -28.61 -23.74
C VAL A 274 -13.76 -29.05 -23.41
N ALA A 275 -13.17 -28.44 -22.38
CA ALA A 275 -11.83 -28.77 -21.92
C ALA A 275 -11.90 -29.97 -20.95
N ARG A 276 -10.90 -30.85 -21.03
CA ARG A 276 -10.80 -32.06 -20.21
C ARG A 276 -9.39 -32.13 -19.63
N THR A 277 -9.26 -32.18 -18.31
CA THR A 277 -7.93 -32.33 -17.68
C THR A 277 -7.46 -33.78 -17.80
N PRO A 278 -6.16 -34.05 -18.00
CA PRO A 278 -5.63 -35.39 -17.88
C PRO A 278 -5.75 -35.92 -16.44
N VAL A 279 -5.89 -37.24 -16.30
CA VAL A 279 -5.89 -37.94 -15.01
C VAL A 279 -4.44 -38.10 -14.54
N LEU A 280 -4.08 -37.41 -13.45
CA LEU A 280 -2.71 -37.31 -12.93
C LEU A 280 -2.66 -37.56 -11.40
N PRO A 281 -3.05 -38.77 -10.92
CA PRO A 281 -3.11 -39.07 -9.48
C PRO A 281 -1.75 -38.94 -8.78
N ASN A 282 -0.65 -39.19 -9.51
CA ASN A 282 0.70 -39.06 -8.97
C ASN A 282 1.11 -37.58 -8.79
N LEU A 283 0.54 -36.66 -9.56
CA LEU A 283 0.88 -35.23 -9.51
C LEU A 283 0.22 -34.53 -8.31
N HIS A 284 -1.09 -34.69 -8.13
CA HIS A 284 -1.85 -34.09 -7.02
C HIS A 284 -3.23 -34.76 -6.88
N GLY A 285 -3.79 -34.81 -5.67
CA GLY A 285 -5.11 -35.40 -5.41
C GLY A 285 -6.25 -34.74 -6.22
N ASP A 286 -6.19 -33.41 -6.40
CA ASP A 286 -7.11 -32.66 -7.28
C ASP A 286 -7.18 -33.16 -8.73
N PHE A 287 -6.20 -33.94 -9.20
CA PHE A 287 -6.15 -34.49 -10.56
C PHE A 287 -6.32 -36.02 -10.58
N GLU A 288 -6.83 -36.62 -9.50
CA GLU A 288 -7.15 -38.06 -9.44
C GLU A 288 -8.24 -38.45 -10.44
N GLU A 289 -9.15 -37.53 -10.74
CA GLU A 289 -10.24 -37.71 -11.71
C GLU A 289 -10.14 -36.71 -12.87
N GLU A 290 -10.73 -37.07 -14.01
CA GLU A 290 -10.86 -36.18 -15.16
C GLU A 290 -11.86 -35.05 -14.83
N ILE A 291 -11.41 -33.80 -14.90
CA ILE A 291 -12.26 -32.62 -14.72
C ILE A 291 -12.72 -32.14 -16.10
N VAL A 292 -14.02 -32.24 -16.34
CA VAL A 292 -14.67 -31.72 -17.56
C VAL A 292 -15.10 -30.27 -17.31
N ILE A 293 -14.71 -29.36 -18.20
CA ILE A 293 -14.95 -27.92 -18.07
C ILE A 293 -15.59 -27.40 -19.35
N GLY A 294 -16.91 -27.20 -19.31
CA GLY A 294 -17.68 -26.59 -20.39
C GLY A 294 -17.56 -25.06 -20.43
N PRO A 295 -18.09 -24.43 -21.48
CA PRO A 295 -18.20 -22.97 -21.55
C PRO A 295 -19.13 -22.42 -20.44
N ASP A 296 -20.18 -23.14 -20.06
CA ASP A 296 -21.12 -22.71 -19.02
C ASP A 296 -20.52 -22.74 -17.59
N ASP A 297 -19.50 -23.57 -17.38
CA ASP A 297 -18.77 -23.63 -16.10
C ASP A 297 -17.93 -22.38 -15.86
N VAL A 298 -17.58 -21.64 -16.92
CA VAL A 298 -16.84 -20.38 -16.87
C VAL A 298 -17.78 -19.20 -17.13
N LYS A 299 -18.25 -18.57 -16.06
CA LYS A 299 -19.35 -17.57 -16.05
C LYS A 299 -19.21 -16.35 -16.98
N GLN A 300 -18.08 -16.12 -17.66
CA GLN A 300 -17.88 -14.91 -18.48
C GLN A 300 -16.83 -15.09 -19.58
N ALA A 301 -17.12 -14.58 -20.78
CA ALA A 301 -16.13 -14.41 -21.84
C ALA A 301 -14.91 -13.62 -21.35
N ALA A 302 -13.71 -14.13 -21.59
CA ALA A 302 -12.47 -13.48 -21.19
C ALA A 302 -11.96 -12.59 -22.31
N THR A 303 -11.39 -11.44 -21.93
CA THR A 303 -10.69 -10.56 -22.89
C THR A 303 -9.22 -10.96 -23.00
N THR A 304 -8.61 -10.63 -24.15
CA THR A 304 -7.18 -10.89 -24.39
C THR A 304 -6.28 -10.26 -23.34
N GLU A 305 -6.59 -9.04 -22.89
CA GLU A 305 -5.85 -8.36 -21.82
C GLU A 305 -5.94 -9.12 -20.49
N TYR A 306 -7.11 -9.69 -20.19
CA TYR A 306 -7.34 -10.43 -18.96
C TYR A 306 -6.60 -11.76 -18.95
N ILE A 307 -6.70 -12.55 -20.04
CA ILE A 307 -5.94 -13.80 -20.22
C ILE A 307 -4.44 -13.52 -20.16
N THR A 308 -3.95 -12.49 -20.86
CA THR A 308 -2.54 -12.09 -20.83
C THR A 308 -2.07 -11.82 -19.39
N LYS A 309 -2.87 -11.09 -18.61
CA LYS A 309 -2.54 -10.75 -17.22
C LYS A 309 -2.49 -12.00 -16.34
N LYS A 310 -3.46 -12.91 -16.46
CA LYS A 310 -3.54 -14.15 -15.69
C LYS A 310 -2.42 -15.12 -16.06
N TRP A 311 -2.21 -15.36 -17.35
CA TRP A 311 -1.12 -16.16 -17.87
C TRP A 311 0.25 -15.68 -17.38
N LYS A 312 0.53 -14.37 -17.46
CA LYS A 312 1.80 -13.80 -16.96
C LYS A 312 1.99 -14.00 -15.46
N ASN A 313 0.93 -13.86 -14.68
CA ASN A 313 0.99 -14.09 -13.24
C ASN A 313 1.33 -15.55 -12.92
N ASP A 314 0.61 -16.49 -13.52
CA ASP A 314 0.79 -17.92 -13.24
C ASP A 314 2.12 -18.43 -13.81
N LYS A 315 2.57 -17.87 -14.93
CA LYS A 315 3.93 -18.07 -15.46
C LYS A 315 5.02 -17.65 -14.47
N MET A 316 4.88 -16.50 -13.79
CA MET A 316 5.86 -16.12 -12.77
C MET A 316 5.83 -17.05 -11.55
N LEU A 317 4.64 -17.51 -11.14
CA LEU A 317 4.51 -18.45 -10.03
C LEU A 317 5.09 -19.81 -10.39
N LEU A 318 4.85 -20.30 -11.62
CA LEU A 318 5.48 -21.49 -12.15
C LEU A 318 7.00 -21.37 -12.16
N ALA A 319 7.56 -20.26 -12.64
CA ALA A 319 9.02 -20.06 -12.66
C ALA A 319 9.64 -20.12 -11.25
N ARG A 320 8.95 -19.60 -10.23
CA ARG A 320 9.38 -19.72 -8.83
C ARG A 320 9.31 -21.14 -8.31
N LEU A 321 8.21 -21.84 -8.61
CA LEU A 321 8.00 -23.23 -8.25
C LEU A 321 9.11 -24.12 -8.84
N VAL A 322 9.36 -23.99 -10.15
CA VAL A 322 10.46 -24.70 -10.84
C VAL A 322 11.81 -24.35 -10.24
N SER A 323 12.11 -23.06 -9.99
CA SER A 323 13.41 -22.67 -9.41
C SER A 323 13.67 -23.32 -8.05
N ARG A 324 12.64 -23.48 -7.22
CA ARG A 324 12.79 -24.16 -5.93
C ARG A 324 12.96 -25.67 -6.07
N TYR A 325 12.24 -26.27 -7.00
CA TYR A 325 12.39 -27.68 -7.32
C TYR A 325 13.78 -28.01 -7.85
N GLU A 326 14.29 -27.20 -8.78
CA GLU A 326 15.67 -27.32 -9.25
C GLU A 326 16.68 -27.07 -8.13
N GLY A 327 16.41 -26.09 -7.26
CA GLY A 327 17.27 -25.75 -6.14
C GLY A 327 17.29 -26.78 -5.01
N SER A 328 16.33 -27.70 -4.94
CA SER A 328 16.29 -28.75 -3.91
C SER A 328 17.14 -29.97 -4.27
N GLY A 329 17.73 -29.99 -5.46
CA GLY A 329 18.40 -31.17 -5.99
C GLY A 329 17.42 -32.29 -6.39
N HIS A 330 16.12 -32.04 -6.52
CA HIS A 330 15.20 -33.01 -7.14
C HIS A 330 14.97 -32.71 -8.63
N GLY A 331 15.33 -31.50 -9.07
CA GLY A 331 15.21 -31.09 -10.47
C GLY A 331 16.24 -31.69 -11.42
N PHE A 332 16.09 -31.34 -12.70
CA PHE A 332 16.88 -31.88 -13.82
C PHE A 332 18.37 -31.60 -13.71
N GLY A 333 18.77 -30.64 -12.87
CA GLY A 333 20.14 -30.22 -12.65
C GLY A 333 20.94 -31.02 -11.61
N MET A 334 20.47 -32.17 -11.11
CA MET A 334 21.25 -32.99 -10.15
C MET A 334 22.70 -33.21 -10.60
N ILE A 335 23.62 -32.51 -9.93
CA ILE A 335 25.06 -32.68 -10.05
C ILE A 335 25.43 -33.84 -9.12
N ASP A 336 25.13 -35.06 -9.54
CA ASP A 336 25.52 -36.27 -8.81
C ASP A 336 27.03 -36.56 -8.94
N GLY A 337 27.89 -35.54 -9.09
CA GLY A 337 29.33 -35.70 -9.38
C GLY A 337 29.66 -36.56 -10.62
N ARG A 338 28.63 -37.04 -11.34
CA ARG A 338 28.72 -37.91 -12.50
C ARG A 338 28.59 -37.02 -13.74
N PRO A 339 29.47 -37.17 -14.74
CA PRO A 339 29.58 -36.29 -15.89
C PRO A 339 28.42 -36.44 -16.91
N VAL A 340 27.27 -36.97 -16.49
CA VAL A 340 26.13 -37.22 -17.37
C VAL A 340 25.00 -36.27 -16.99
N PHE A 341 25.16 -35.01 -17.39
CA PHE A 341 24.13 -33.98 -17.27
C PHE A 341 22.89 -34.38 -18.08
N GLY A 342 21.72 -34.45 -17.44
CA GLY A 342 20.42 -34.55 -18.13
C GLY A 342 19.88 -35.95 -18.45
N HIS A 343 20.42 -37.03 -17.85
CA HIS A 343 19.78 -38.35 -17.97
C HIS A 343 18.75 -38.55 -16.85
N MET A 344 17.45 -38.46 -17.17
CA MET A 344 16.40 -38.97 -16.28
C MET A 344 16.55 -40.50 -16.18
N THR A 345 16.70 -41.02 -14.96
CA THR A 345 16.50 -42.45 -14.74
C THR A 345 14.99 -42.72 -14.76
N GLU A 346 14.59 -43.86 -15.32
CA GLU A 346 13.18 -44.29 -15.35
C GLU A 346 12.58 -44.40 -13.94
N GLU A 347 13.41 -44.62 -12.92
CA GLU A 347 13.06 -44.62 -11.50
C GLU A 347 12.71 -43.22 -10.97
N ALA A 348 13.40 -42.16 -11.43
CA ALA A 348 13.08 -40.78 -11.06
C ALA A 348 11.75 -40.29 -11.66
N LEU A 349 11.30 -40.89 -12.77
CA LEU A 349 9.99 -40.64 -13.36
C LEU A 349 8.83 -41.28 -12.58
N GLN A 350 9.08 -42.26 -11.70
CA GLN A 350 8.03 -43.00 -11.02
C GLN A 350 7.46 -42.29 -9.78
N ALA A 351 8.18 -41.33 -9.20
CA ALA A 351 7.72 -40.55 -8.05
C ALA A 351 7.71 -39.06 -8.37
N ASP A 352 6.61 -38.57 -8.96
CA ASP A 352 6.40 -37.13 -9.18
C ASP A 352 6.17 -36.41 -7.83
N ASP A 353 7.23 -35.81 -7.30
CA ASP A 353 7.27 -35.13 -6.01
C ASP A 353 7.04 -33.61 -6.12
N ARG A 354 6.68 -33.10 -7.32
CA ARG A 354 6.50 -31.66 -7.57
C ARG A 354 5.49 -30.99 -6.63
N LYS A 355 4.51 -31.75 -6.14
CA LYS A 355 3.51 -31.27 -5.17
C LYS A 355 4.09 -30.85 -3.83
N ASP A 356 5.21 -31.46 -3.40
CA ASP A 356 5.83 -31.17 -2.11
C ASP A 356 6.47 -29.78 -2.08
N TYR A 357 6.59 -29.16 -3.25
CA TYR A 357 7.12 -27.81 -3.45
C TYR A 357 6.03 -26.75 -3.57
N LEU A 358 4.75 -27.10 -3.44
CA LEU A 358 3.67 -26.12 -3.36
C LEU A 358 3.66 -25.45 -1.98
N TRP A 359 3.89 -24.14 -1.96
CA TRP A 359 3.88 -23.36 -0.73
C TRP A 359 2.69 -22.39 -0.73
N GLU A 360 1.67 -22.68 0.07
CA GLU A 360 0.43 -21.87 0.15
C GLU A 360 0.71 -20.39 0.48
N GLN A 361 1.73 -20.13 1.31
CA GLN A 361 2.18 -18.78 1.66
C GLN A 361 2.59 -17.92 0.44
N PHE A 362 2.89 -18.52 -0.70
CA PHE A 362 3.24 -17.84 -1.95
C PHE A 362 2.09 -17.80 -2.96
N SER A 363 0.85 -18.09 -2.53
CA SER A 363 -0.33 -18.16 -3.42
C SER A 363 -0.20 -19.23 -4.50
N GLU A 364 0.65 -20.22 -4.29
CA GLU A 364 0.81 -21.35 -5.20
C GLU A 364 -0.28 -22.37 -4.94
N LYS A 365 -0.74 -23.02 -6.02
CA LYS A 365 -1.92 -23.87 -6.03
C LYS A 365 -1.70 -25.07 -6.93
N PRO A 366 -2.48 -26.14 -6.75
CA PRO A 366 -2.42 -27.34 -7.60
C PRO A 366 -2.49 -27.03 -9.09
N ARG A 367 -3.22 -25.98 -9.50
CA ARG A 367 -3.25 -25.51 -10.90
C ARG A 367 -1.90 -25.17 -11.50
N HIS A 368 -0.92 -24.73 -10.71
CA HIS A 368 0.41 -24.44 -11.24
C HIS A 368 1.18 -25.73 -11.56
N LEU A 369 0.88 -26.84 -10.87
CA LEU A 369 1.39 -28.16 -11.22
C LEU A 369 0.84 -28.63 -12.57
N LEU A 370 -0.46 -28.41 -12.84
CA LEU A 370 -1.04 -28.73 -14.14
C LEU A 370 -0.38 -27.88 -15.26
N LEU A 371 -0.21 -26.57 -15.03
CA LEU A 371 0.49 -25.71 -15.98
C LEU A 371 1.92 -26.19 -16.22
N TRP A 372 2.62 -26.63 -15.17
CA TRP A 372 3.95 -27.21 -15.28
C TRP A 372 3.93 -28.47 -16.14
N HIS A 373 3.10 -29.45 -15.78
CA HIS A 373 2.98 -30.72 -16.49
C HIS A 373 2.71 -30.52 -17.99
N LEU A 374 1.76 -29.64 -18.32
CA LEU A 374 1.47 -29.28 -19.72
C LEU A 374 2.67 -28.58 -20.38
N SER A 375 3.37 -27.69 -19.67
CA SER A 375 4.57 -27.04 -20.20
C SER A 375 5.69 -28.05 -20.53
N ASP A 376 5.84 -29.10 -19.73
CA ASP A 376 6.80 -30.18 -19.98
C ASP A 376 6.42 -31.00 -21.21
N GLN A 377 5.17 -31.47 -21.27
CA GLN A 377 4.67 -32.31 -22.37
C GLN A 377 4.78 -31.62 -23.73
N PHE A 378 4.58 -30.30 -23.77
CA PHE A 378 4.63 -29.55 -25.01
C PHE A 378 6.02 -28.99 -25.34
N GLY A 379 7.03 -29.23 -24.50
CA GLY A 379 8.35 -28.62 -24.65
C GLY A 379 8.34 -27.09 -24.55
N ILE A 380 7.25 -26.52 -24.04
CA ILE A 380 7.06 -25.07 -23.90
C ILE A 380 7.77 -24.60 -22.62
N LEU A 381 8.13 -25.48 -21.69
CA LEU A 381 8.82 -25.10 -20.45
C LEU A 381 10.05 -24.23 -20.73
N ASN A 382 10.87 -24.59 -21.73
CA ASN A 382 11.97 -23.73 -22.17
C ASN A 382 11.46 -22.39 -22.71
N HIS A 383 10.40 -22.35 -23.52
CA HIS A 383 9.84 -21.07 -23.95
C HIS A 383 9.23 -20.23 -22.81
N VAL A 384 8.67 -20.88 -21.80
CA VAL A 384 8.15 -20.26 -20.58
C VAL A 384 9.32 -19.70 -19.76
N ILE A 385 10.34 -20.50 -19.46
CA ILE A 385 11.47 -20.15 -18.59
C ILE A 385 12.49 -19.26 -19.32
N THR A 386 12.92 -19.59 -20.53
CA THR A 386 14.00 -18.89 -21.24
C THR A 386 13.60 -17.47 -21.69
N ARG A 387 12.31 -17.18 -21.95
CA ARG A 387 11.82 -15.78 -22.09
C ARG A 387 11.96 -14.96 -20.79
N MET A 388 12.39 -15.56 -19.67
CA MET A 388 12.75 -14.87 -18.42
C MET A 388 14.26 -14.71 -18.21
N SER A 389 15.11 -15.26 -19.09
CA SER A 389 16.55 -15.03 -19.02
C SER A 389 16.85 -13.55 -19.24
N GLN A 390 17.37 -12.89 -18.20
CA GLN A 390 17.70 -11.47 -18.17
C GLN A 390 18.59 -11.00 -19.35
N ALA A 391 19.34 -11.92 -19.96
CA ALA A 391 20.23 -11.60 -21.08
C ALA A 391 19.49 -11.23 -22.39
N THR A 392 18.22 -11.63 -22.55
CA THR A 392 17.39 -11.24 -23.70
C THR A 392 16.31 -10.22 -23.36
N SER A 393 16.05 -9.95 -22.08
CA SER A 393 15.25 -8.80 -21.66
C SER A 393 16.12 -7.55 -21.55
N ALA A 394 16.45 -6.94 -22.70
CA ALA A 394 16.84 -5.54 -22.67
C ALA A 394 15.70 -4.75 -21.96
N THR A 395 15.98 -4.24 -20.75
CA THR A 395 15.16 -3.35 -19.91
C THR A 395 14.03 -3.95 -19.04
N GLY A 396 14.31 -5.04 -18.31
CA GLY A 396 13.32 -5.69 -17.42
C GLY A 396 13.48 -5.54 -15.90
N GLU A 397 14.43 -4.73 -15.38
CA GLU A 397 14.69 -4.66 -13.93
C GLU A 397 13.61 -3.93 -13.08
N ASP A 398 12.57 -3.35 -13.68
CA ASP A 398 11.57 -2.53 -12.99
C ASP A 398 10.19 -3.19 -12.82
N VAL A 399 10.11 -4.49 -12.48
CA VAL A 399 8.82 -5.08 -12.06
C VAL A 399 8.64 -4.91 -10.55
N ALA A 400 8.14 -3.73 -10.16
CA ALA A 400 7.72 -3.46 -8.79
C ALA A 400 6.57 -4.42 -8.37
N THR A 401 6.86 -5.35 -7.45
CA THR A 401 5.94 -6.34 -6.87
C THR A 401 4.84 -5.76 -5.97
N SER A 402 4.69 -4.43 -5.90
CA SER A 402 3.66 -3.78 -5.09
C SER A 402 2.66 -3.03 -5.96
N THR A 403 1.42 -3.51 -5.98
CA THR A 403 0.23 -2.90 -6.64
C THR A 403 -0.04 -1.47 -6.18
N SER A 404 0.51 -1.05 -5.03
CA SER A 404 0.41 0.31 -4.50
C SER A 404 1.32 1.33 -5.23
N LYS A 405 2.44 0.87 -5.81
CA LYS A 405 3.42 1.73 -6.51
C LYS A 405 2.93 2.14 -7.91
N THR A 406 2.27 1.23 -8.63
CA THR A 406 1.78 1.45 -10.01
C THR A 406 0.64 2.47 -10.10
N LYS A 407 -0.24 2.57 -9.09
CA LYS A 407 -1.29 3.62 -9.03
C LYS A 407 -0.70 5.02 -8.82
N LYS A 408 0.34 5.17 -7.99
CA LYS A 408 0.96 6.49 -7.71
C LYS A 408 1.77 7.02 -8.89
N GLN A 409 2.45 6.14 -9.64
CA GLN A 409 3.30 6.53 -10.77
C GLN A 409 2.47 7.02 -11.99
N ARG A 410 1.39 6.30 -12.36
CA ARG A 410 0.47 6.74 -13.45
C ARG A 410 -0.19 8.09 -13.16
N THR A 411 -0.52 8.36 -11.90
CA THR A 411 -1.17 9.62 -11.50
C THR A 411 -0.21 10.82 -11.60
N LYS A 412 1.06 10.64 -11.21
CA LYS A 412 2.10 11.67 -11.36
C LYS A 412 2.47 11.92 -12.83
N GLN A 413 2.52 10.88 -13.66
CA GLN A 413 2.86 11.02 -15.09
C GLN A 413 1.76 11.74 -15.88
N LYS A 414 0.47 11.43 -15.60
CA LYS A 414 -0.68 12.11 -16.22
C LYS A 414 -0.78 13.58 -15.81
N GLN A 415 -0.45 13.95 -14.57
CA GLN A 415 -0.34 15.35 -14.12
C GLN A 415 0.84 16.10 -14.76
N LYS A 416 2.00 15.44 -14.94
CA LYS A 416 3.19 16.05 -15.56
C LYS A 416 2.99 16.33 -17.05
N GLN A 417 2.30 15.43 -17.78
CA GLN A 417 1.91 15.65 -19.18
C GLN A 417 0.87 16.79 -19.33
N LYS A 418 -0.15 16.85 -18.45
CA LYS A 418 -1.14 17.94 -18.45
C LYS A 418 -0.51 19.32 -18.17
N LYS A 419 0.50 19.39 -17.30
CA LYS A 419 1.28 20.62 -17.04
C LYS A 419 2.20 21.01 -18.21
N LYS A 420 2.81 20.04 -18.91
CA LYS A 420 3.64 20.31 -20.10
C LYS A 420 2.79 20.83 -21.28
N ALA A 421 1.61 20.24 -21.51
CA ALA A 421 0.69 20.70 -22.56
C ALA A 421 0.16 22.13 -22.29
N LYS A 422 -0.06 22.49 -21.01
CA LYS A 422 -0.51 23.84 -20.64
C LYS A 422 0.60 24.91 -20.77
N ARG A 423 1.88 24.53 -20.65
CA ARG A 423 3.03 25.43 -20.83
C ARG A 423 3.42 25.64 -22.30
N LYS A 424 3.17 24.67 -23.17
CA LYS A 424 3.48 24.79 -24.61
C LYS A 424 2.51 25.73 -25.37
N LYS A 425 1.42 26.18 -24.72
CA LYS A 425 0.44 27.11 -25.33
C LYS A 425 0.67 28.58 -24.97
N THR A 426 1.77 28.92 -24.28
CA THR A 426 2.02 30.30 -23.79
C THR A 426 3.46 30.78 -24.02
N SER A 427 4.18 30.26 -25.01
CA SER A 427 5.55 30.73 -25.27
C SER A 427 5.87 30.69 -26.77
N ASP A 428 5.26 31.61 -27.51
CA ASP A 428 5.85 32.13 -28.75
C ASP A 428 5.99 33.63 -28.53
N GLU A 429 7.12 34.03 -27.93
CA GLU A 429 7.84 35.28 -28.20
C GLU A 429 8.98 35.48 -27.16
N SER A 430 10.19 35.67 -27.70
CA SER A 430 11.41 36.18 -27.07
C SER A 430 12.33 35.24 -26.26
N SER A 431 13.63 35.44 -26.54
CA SER A 431 14.81 35.21 -25.67
C SER A 431 15.60 33.90 -25.81
N SER A 432 16.75 34.05 -26.47
CA SER A 432 17.83 33.07 -26.67
C SER A 432 18.74 32.84 -25.44
N ASP A 433 18.36 33.32 -24.24
CA ASP A 433 19.11 33.09 -22.99
C ASP A 433 18.47 32.05 -22.06
N SER A 434 17.33 31.45 -22.45
CA SER A 434 16.57 30.54 -21.58
C SER A 434 17.00 29.06 -21.62
N ASP A 435 17.81 28.66 -22.61
CA ASP A 435 18.17 27.25 -22.83
C ASP A 435 19.22 26.73 -21.83
N GLN A 436 20.13 27.58 -21.34
CA GLN A 436 21.13 27.18 -20.34
C GLN A 436 20.50 26.91 -18.96
N ASP A 437 19.51 27.71 -18.56
CA ASP A 437 18.79 27.53 -17.30
C ASP A 437 17.87 26.29 -17.34
N ALA A 438 17.27 26.01 -18.51
CA ALA A 438 16.51 24.78 -18.73
C ALA A 438 17.38 23.52 -18.66
N ALA A 439 18.58 23.55 -19.27
CA ALA A 439 19.53 22.45 -19.21
C ALA A 439 20.08 22.23 -17.79
N SER A 440 20.36 23.30 -17.04
CA SER A 440 20.80 23.24 -15.64
C SER A 440 19.73 22.62 -14.74
N LYS A 441 18.47 23.06 -14.86
CA LYS A 441 17.34 22.49 -14.12
C LYS A 441 17.10 21.02 -14.46
N PHE A 442 17.29 20.63 -15.72
CA PHE A 442 17.17 19.23 -16.14
C PHE A 442 18.29 18.36 -15.54
N ARG A 443 19.55 18.82 -15.58
CA ARG A 443 20.68 18.11 -14.97
C ARG A 443 20.53 17.96 -13.47
N SER A 444 20.07 19.01 -12.78
CA SER A 444 19.79 18.95 -11.33
C SER A 444 18.68 17.93 -11.02
N SER A 445 17.55 17.99 -11.75
CA SER A 445 16.45 17.03 -11.59
C SER A 445 16.85 15.59 -11.90
N LEU A 446 17.76 15.38 -12.87
CA LEU A 446 18.26 14.05 -13.21
C LEU A 446 19.18 13.51 -12.10
N ALA A 447 20.07 14.35 -11.58
CA ALA A 447 20.96 13.99 -10.47
C ALA A 447 20.16 13.65 -9.18
N GLU A 448 19.11 14.40 -8.87
CA GLU A 448 18.19 14.07 -7.77
C GLU A 448 17.48 12.73 -7.98
N SER A 449 17.00 12.46 -9.20
CA SER A 449 16.36 11.20 -9.54
C SER A 449 17.30 10.00 -9.42
N GLN A 450 18.55 10.13 -9.89
CA GLN A 450 19.57 9.09 -9.76
C GLN A 450 19.95 8.86 -8.30
N GLN A 451 20.04 9.93 -7.50
CA GLN A 451 20.32 9.84 -6.06
C GLN A 451 19.18 9.13 -5.30
N GLU A 452 17.92 9.43 -5.64
CA GLU A 452 16.75 8.77 -5.03
C GLU A 452 16.65 7.29 -5.43
N GLN A 453 16.97 6.95 -6.69
CA GLN A 453 17.03 5.57 -7.16
C GLN A 453 18.14 4.77 -6.46
N ALA A 454 19.34 5.36 -6.32
CA ALA A 454 20.45 4.74 -5.59
C ALA A 454 20.12 4.50 -4.10
N TYR A 455 19.37 5.43 -3.47
CA TYR A 455 18.90 5.26 -2.10
C TYR A 455 17.88 4.12 -1.98
N GLN A 456 16.91 4.03 -2.90
CA GLN A 456 15.91 2.96 -2.90
C GLN A 456 16.55 1.59 -3.12
N SER A 457 17.46 1.47 -4.08
CA SER A 457 18.22 0.24 -4.34
C SER A 457 19.05 -0.18 -3.11
N ALA A 458 19.70 0.77 -2.42
CA ALA A 458 20.45 0.47 -1.20
C ALA A 458 19.54 -0.05 -0.06
N MET A 459 18.34 0.50 0.09
CA MET A 459 17.36 0.04 1.08
C MET A 459 16.81 -1.35 0.76
N GLU A 460 16.57 -1.67 -0.51
CA GLU A 460 16.09 -2.98 -0.94
C GLU A 460 17.17 -4.07 -0.77
N ASN A 461 18.42 -3.75 -1.09
CA ASN A 461 19.56 -4.63 -0.83
C ASN A 461 19.74 -4.90 0.67
N LEU A 462 19.54 -3.88 1.51
CA LEU A 462 19.56 -4.04 2.96
C LEU A 462 18.43 -4.97 3.43
N GLN A 463 17.20 -4.76 2.98
CA GLN A 463 16.07 -5.63 3.34
C GLN A 463 16.32 -7.09 2.92
N THR A 464 16.78 -7.30 1.68
CA THR A 464 17.08 -8.64 1.15
C THR A 464 18.19 -9.32 1.94
N ALA A 465 19.27 -8.59 2.28
CA ALA A 465 20.34 -9.12 3.10
C ALA A 465 19.84 -9.50 4.50
N THR A 466 19.04 -8.64 5.15
CA THR A 466 18.46 -8.93 6.47
C THR A 466 17.56 -10.18 6.43
N THR A 467 16.73 -10.35 5.40
CA THR A 467 15.88 -11.55 5.26
C THR A 467 16.70 -12.82 5.07
N ARG A 468 17.71 -12.82 4.19
CA ARG A 468 18.60 -13.98 4.00
C ARG A 468 19.28 -14.39 5.29
N LEU A 469 19.87 -13.41 5.98
CA LEU A 469 20.53 -13.60 7.26
C LEU A 469 19.59 -14.14 8.35
N THR A 470 18.32 -13.70 8.36
CA THR A 470 17.31 -14.21 9.29
C THR A 470 16.98 -15.68 9.00
N ASN A 471 16.88 -16.06 7.72
CA ASN A 471 16.63 -17.45 7.31
C ASN A 471 17.81 -18.35 7.64
N ASP A 472 19.05 -17.95 7.34
CA ASP A 472 20.26 -18.72 7.67
C ASP A 472 20.33 -18.99 9.19
N ARG A 473 20.00 -17.97 9.99
CA ARG A 473 19.94 -18.11 11.46
C ARG A 473 18.88 -19.13 11.89
N LEU A 474 17.70 -19.12 11.27
CA LEU A 474 16.64 -20.10 11.57
C LEU A 474 17.07 -21.52 11.21
N ASP A 475 17.76 -21.70 10.08
CA ASP A 475 18.24 -23.01 9.66
C ASP A 475 19.38 -23.53 10.57
N LEU A 476 20.30 -22.67 11.00
CA LEU A 476 21.29 -23.01 12.04
C LEU A 476 20.62 -23.38 13.37
N MET A 477 19.58 -22.65 13.80
CA MET A 477 18.84 -23.01 15.02
C MET A 477 18.08 -24.33 14.87
N ARG A 478 17.59 -24.65 13.67
CA ARG A 478 16.99 -25.96 13.37
C ARG A 478 18.05 -27.06 13.42
N HIS A 479 19.23 -26.83 12.84
CA HIS A 479 20.34 -27.79 12.88
C HIS A 479 20.75 -28.10 14.33
N LYS A 480 20.99 -27.06 15.15
CA LYS A 480 21.35 -27.23 16.57
C LYS A 480 20.27 -27.92 17.40
N ARG A 481 18.99 -27.77 17.03
CA ARG A 481 17.90 -28.51 17.68
C ARG A 481 17.96 -30.02 17.40
N HIS A 482 18.44 -30.41 16.22
CA HIS A 482 18.58 -31.82 15.86
C HIS A 482 19.88 -32.44 16.38
N ASN A 483 20.96 -31.63 16.46
CA ASN A 483 22.28 -32.05 16.91
C ASN A 483 22.74 -31.17 18.10
N PRO A 484 22.29 -31.47 19.34
CA PRO A 484 22.56 -30.61 20.49
C PRO A 484 24.04 -30.64 20.94
N ASP A 485 24.76 -31.72 20.66
CA ASP A 485 26.16 -31.93 21.07
C ASP A 485 27.18 -31.40 20.02
N ASP A 486 26.71 -30.73 18.97
CA ASP A 486 27.57 -30.16 17.93
C ASP A 486 28.06 -28.75 18.31
N ASP A 487 29.19 -28.71 19.04
CA ASP A 487 29.86 -27.47 19.47
C ASP A 487 30.30 -26.59 18.29
N GLU A 488 30.55 -27.18 17.12
CA GLU A 488 30.96 -26.45 15.91
C GLU A 488 29.79 -25.59 15.38
N SER A 489 28.56 -26.10 15.47
CA SER A 489 27.35 -25.36 15.10
C SER A 489 27.12 -24.11 15.97
N GLU A 490 27.56 -24.11 17.24
CA GLU A 490 27.46 -22.96 18.13
C GLU A 490 28.43 -21.84 17.74
N LEU A 491 29.67 -22.21 17.44
CA LEU A 491 30.70 -21.29 16.97
C LEU A 491 30.30 -20.66 15.63
N LEU A 492 29.79 -21.47 14.70
CA LEU A 492 29.27 -20.98 13.41
C LEU A 492 28.08 -20.04 13.61
N LEU A 493 27.14 -20.35 14.51
CA LEU A 493 26.01 -19.46 14.81
C LEU A 493 26.48 -18.12 15.42
N ALA A 494 27.45 -18.15 16.34
CA ALA A 494 28.02 -16.95 16.95
C ALA A 494 28.76 -16.08 15.93
N GLU A 495 29.54 -16.69 15.04
CA GLU A 495 30.23 -15.98 13.96
C GLU A 495 29.25 -15.39 12.93
N GLN A 496 28.21 -16.15 12.55
CA GLN A 496 27.13 -15.67 11.68
C GLN A 496 26.46 -14.44 12.30
N VAL A 497 26.09 -14.46 13.58
CA VAL A 497 25.46 -13.32 14.28
C VAL A 497 26.39 -12.11 14.33
N ARG A 498 27.69 -12.31 14.52
CA ARG A 498 28.70 -11.23 14.48
C ARG A 498 28.76 -10.59 13.10
N LEU A 499 28.87 -11.38 12.04
CA LEU A 499 28.90 -10.90 10.65
C LEU A 499 27.59 -10.17 10.28
N GLN A 500 26.44 -10.67 10.74
CA GLN A 500 25.14 -10.01 10.57
C GLN A 500 25.12 -8.61 11.19
N THR A 501 25.61 -8.52 12.44
CA THR A 501 25.66 -7.26 13.18
C THR A 501 26.57 -6.25 12.48
N ASP A 502 27.72 -6.68 11.97
CA ASP A 502 28.65 -5.84 11.22
C ASP A 502 28.05 -5.35 9.90
N ILE A 503 27.39 -6.22 9.13
CA ILE A 503 26.74 -5.86 7.86
C ILE A 503 25.64 -4.82 8.09
N VAL A 504 24.76 -5.06 9.06
CA VAL A 504 23.66 -4.14 9.40
C VAL A 504 24.22 -2.80 9.85
N THR A 505 25.27 -2.79 10.67
CA THR A 505 25.92 -1.55 11.16
C THR A 505 26.51 -0.75 10.00
N ARG A 506 27.22 -1.39 9.06
CA ARG A 506 27.78 -0.73 7.87
C ARG A 506 26.69 -0.15 6.95
N LEU A 507 25.58 -0.88 6.78
CA LEU A 507 24.47 -0.40 5.97
C LEU A 507 23.74 0.77 6.63
N HIS A 508 23.54 0.73 7.95
CA HIS A 508 22.97 1.86 8.69
C HIS A 508 23.83 3.13 8.57
N ALA A 509 25.15 2.99 8.74
CA ALA A 509 26.09 4.09 8.54
C ALA A 509 26.04 4.68 7.12
N ARG A 510 25.85 3.83 6.10
CA ARG A 510 25.68 4.27 4.71
C ARG A 510 24.37 5.04 4.50
N VAL A 511 23.27 4.60 5.11
CA VAL A 511 21.97 5.31 5.06
C VAL A 511 22.08 6.68 5.73
N GLU A 512 22.67 6.76 6.92
CA GLU A 512 22.89 8.05 7.60
C GLU A 512 23.75 9.02 6.78
N ALA A 513 24.79 8.52 6.10
CA ALA A 513 25.63 9.33 5.24
C ALA A 513 24.85 9.90 4.04
N LEU A 514 23.89 9.16 3.50
CA LEU A 514 23.00 9.62 2.43
C LEU A 514 22.02 10.68 2.93
N ASP A 515 21.46 10.51 4.13
CA ASP A 515 20.56 11.50 4.74
C ASP A 515 21.26 12.81 5.08
N LYS A 516 22.49 12.75 5.62
CA LYS A 516 23.33 13.94 5.85
C LYS A 516 23.61 14.69 4.54
N LYS A 517 23.90 13.98 3.44
CA LYS A 517 24.09 14.59 2.11
C LYS A 517 22.82 15.24 1.57
N LYS A 518 21.65 14.67 1.86
CA LYS A 518 20.34 15.23 1.46
C LYS A 518 20.05 16.53 2.20
N ASN A 519 20.24 16.55 3.52
CA ASN A 519 19.97 17.73 4.35
C ASN A 519 20.91 18.90 4.03
N LYS A 520 22.17 18.63 3.65
CA LYS A 520 23.14 19.67 3.24
C LYS A 520 22.79 20.34 1.90
N LYS A 521 22.01 19.70 1.02
CA LYS A 521 21.55 20.32 -0.25
C LYS A 521 20.27 21.15 -0.09
N SER A 522 19.51 20.94 0.98
CA SER A 522 18.26 21.68 1.26
C SER A 522 18.46 22.95 2.10
N SER A 523 19.61 23.04 2.76
CA SER A 523 20.15 24.28 3.34
C SER A 523 20.94 25.02 2.29
#